data_AF-A0A6A1TKG7-F1
#
_entry.id   AF-A0A6A1TKG7-F1
#
_cell.length_a   1.000
_cell.length_b   1.000
_cell.length_c   1.000
_cell.angle_alpha   90.00
_cell.angle_beta   90.00
_cell.angle_gamma   90.00
#
_symmetry.space_group_name_H-M   'P 1'
#
loop_
_entity.id
_entity.type
_entity.pdbx_description
1 polymer ?
#
loop_
_entity_poly.entity_id
_entity_poly.type
_entity_poly.pdbx_seq_one_letter_code
_entity_poly.pdbx_strand_id
1 'polypeptide(L)' 'MPDRIPGNARVPATVHCWSEDVPSQTFISLEKALAYCKKNIGELPAIEVFVHCGQVPEPIISGDELAALIKAKRRNLI' A
#
# COMPACT_ATOMS: atom_id res chain seq x y z
N MET A 1 3.84 11.93 1.45
CA MET A 1 5.11 12.33 0.81
C MET A 1 5.32 11.48 -0.44
N PRO A 2 5.17 12.02 -1.66
CA PRO A 2 5.36 11.23 -2.89
C PRO A 2 6.83 10.80 -3.12
N ASP A 3 7.79 11.44 -2.44
CA ASP A 3 9.23 11.20 -2.63
C ASP A 3 9.82 10.05 -1.81
N ARG A 4 9.01 9.34 -1.00
CA ARG A 4 9.47 8.17 -0.22
C ARG A 4 9.36 6.83 -0.95
N ILE A 5 8.65 6.80 -2.08
CA ILE A 5 8.44 5.58 -2.87
C ILE A 5 8.82 5.77 -4.37
N PRO A 6 9.92 6.45 -4.75
CA PRO A 6 10.32 6.47 -6.14
C PRO A 6 11.04 5.15 -6.47
N GLY A 7 10.37 4.26 -7.22
CA GLY A 7 10.98 3.04 -7.78
C GLY A 7 10.56 1.70 -7.16
N ASN A 8 9.78 1.69 -6.08
CA ASN A 8 9.50 0.46 -5.33
C ASN A 8 8.29 -0.36 -5.83
N ALA A 9 7.81 -0.11 -7.06
CA ALA A 9 6.64 -0.82 -7.61
C ALA A 9 6.79 -2.35 -7.60
N ARG A 10 8.03 -2.84 -7.69
CA ARG A 10 8.39 -4.28 -7.69
C ARG A 10 8.87 -4.80 -6.33
N VAL A 11 8.91 -3.96 -5.31
CA VAL A 11 9.37 -4.35 -3.97
C VAL A 11 8.24 -5.09 -3.26
N PRO A 12 8.51 -6.21 -2.58
CA PRO A 12 7.50 -6.91 -1.78
C PRO A 12 6.84 -5.98 -0.77
N ALA A 13 5.55 -6.19 -0.52
CA ALA A 13 4.81 -5.39 0.43
C ALA A 13 3.78 -6.24 1.17
N THR A 14 3.62 -6.01 2.46
CA THR A 14 2.59 -6.64 3.28
C THR A 14 1.47 -5.68 3.55
N VAL A 15 0.25 -6.07 3.20
CA VAL A 15 -0.97 -5.37 3.57
C VAL A 15 -1.44 -5.94 4.90
N HIS A 16 -1.53 -5.10 5.91
CA HIS A 16 -2.13 -5.40 7.20
C HIS A 16 -3.50 -4.71 7.27
N CYS A 17 -4.49 -5.40 7.83
CA CYS A 17 -5.78 -4.81 8.14
C CYS A 17 -5.98 -4.82 9.65
N TRP A 18 -6.47 -3.72 10.20
CA TRP A 18 -6.84 -3.59 11.62
C TRP A 18 -8.16 -4.31 11.95
N SER A 19 -8.88 -4.81 10.94
CA SER A 19 -10.02 -5.70 11.15
C SER A 19 -9.52 -7.11 11.47
N GLU A 20 -9.95 -7.66 12.61
CA GLU A 20 -9.56 -9.02 13.05
C GLU A 20 -10.01 -10.11 12.07
N ASP A 21 -11.02 -9.84 11.25
CA ASP A 21 -11.56 -10.76 10.25
C ASP A 21 -10.74 -10.78 8.94
N VAL A 22 -9.78 -9.85 8.78
CA VAL A 22 -9.01 -9.70 7.54
C VAL A 22 -7.54 -10.02 7.79
N PRO A 23 -7.05 -11.19 7.36
CA PRO A 23 -5.67 -11.58 7.60
C PRO A 23 -4.70 -10.69 6.81
N SER A 24 -3.52 -10.47 7.40
CA SER A 24 -2.42 -9.82 6.70
C SER A 24 -1.99 -10.61 5.47
N GLN A 25 -1.73 -9.92 4.37
CA GLN A 25 -1.39 -10.54 3.09
C GLN A 25 -0.11 -9.92 2.50
N THR A 26 0.89 -10.78 2.26
CA THR A 26 2.14 -10.38 1.61
C THR A 26 2.05 -10.55 0.10
N PHE A 27 2.43 -9.50 -0.62
CA PHE A 27 2.47 -9.46 -2.07
C PHE A 27 3.91 -9.36 -2.54
N ILE A 28 4.20 -10.02 -3.66
CA ILE A 28 5.53 -9.96 -4.30
C ILE A 28 5.87 -8.56 -4.82
N SER A 29 4.91 -7.65 -4.87
CA SER A 29 5.11 -6.29 -5.34
C SER A 29 4.14 -5.29 -4.70
N LEU A 30 4.62 -4.08 -4.43
CA LEU A 30 3.82 -2.97 -3.91
C LEU A 30 2.65 -2.64 -4.83
N GLU A 31 2.83 -2.75 -6.15
CA GLU A 31 1.73 -2.56 -7.09
C GLU A 31 0.58 -3.54 -6.87
N LYS A 32 0.86 -4.81 -6.58
CA LYS A 32 -0.17 -5.81 -6.29
C LYS A 32 -0.84 -5.53 -4.95
N ALA A 33 -0.08 -5.13 -3.94
CA ALA A 33 -0.62 -4.71 -2.65
C ALA A 33 -1.58 -3.52 -2.81
N LEU A 34 -1.19 -2.48 -3.56
CA LEU A 34 -2.05 -1.32 -3.83
C LEU A 34 -3.29 -1.68 -4.66
N ALA A 35 -3.17 -2.61 -5.62
CA ALA A 35 -4.31 -3.10 -6.40
C ALA A 35 -5.31 -3.87 -5.51
N TYR A 36 -4.82 -4.63 -4.54
CA TYR A 36 -5.64 -5.26 -3.51
C TYR A 36 -6.36 -4.21 -2.65
N CYS A 37 -5.64 -3.22 -2.12
CA CYS A 37 -6.24 -2.12 -1.34
C CYS A 37 -7.32 -1.36 -2.13
N LYS A 38 -7.10 -1.15 -3.44
CA LYS A 38 -8.07 -0.50 -4.33
C LYS A 38 -9.36 -1.30 -4.53
N LYS A 39 -9.30 -2.63 -4.49
CA LYS A 39 -10.51 -3.47 -4.53
C LYS A 39 -11.31 -3.37 -3.23
N ASN A 40 -10.63 -3.13 -2.10
CA ASN A 40 -11.20 -3.08 -0.76
C ASN A 40 -11.40 -1.64 -0.25
N ILE A 41 -11.74 -0.69 -1.13
CA ILE A 41 -11.84 0.76 -0.82
C ILE A 41 -12.68 1.08 0.43
N GLY A 42 -13.64 0.24 0.80
CA GLY A 42 -14.47 0.42 2.01
C GLY A 42 -13.71 0.28 3.33
N GLU A 43 -12.56 -0.39 3.33
CA GLU A 43 -11.78 -0.69 4.54
C GLU A 43 -10.45 0.07 4.60
N LEU A 44 -10.20 1.02 3.69
CA LEU A 44 -8.93 1.77 3.62
C LEU A 44 -8.47 2.41 4.95
N PRO A 45 -9.35 2.96 5.80
CA PRO A 45 -8.94 3.49 7.10
C PRO A 45 -8.35 2.44 8.03
N ALA A 46 -8.71 1.17 7.83
CA ALA A 46 -8.21 0.03 8.58
C ALA A 46 -7.03 -0.66 7.88
N ILE A 47 -6.52 -0.16 6.75
CA ILE A 47 -5.44 -0.82 6.00
C ILE A 47 -4.11 -0.08 6.16
N GLU A 48 -3.06 -0.84 6.41
CA GLU A 48 -1.66 -0.41 6.38
C GLU A 48 -0.86 -1.25 5.39
N VAL A 49 0.05 -0.63 4.66
CA VAL A 49 0.93 -1.32 3.70
C VAL A 49 2.37 -1.10 4.11
N PHE A 50 3.02 -2.18 4.54
CA PHE A 50 4.44 -2.25 4.85
C PHE A 50 5.23 -2.53 3.58
N VAL A 51 6.22 -1.69 3.28
CA VAL A 51 7.04 -1.82 2.06
C VAL A 51 8.42 -2.37 2.42
N HIS A 52 8.74 -3.58 1.97
CA HIS A 52 9.98 -4.27 2.33
C HIS A 52 11.15 -3.84 1.44
N CYS A 53 11.52 -2.56 1.50
CA CYS A 53 12.62 -1.99 0.72
C CYS A 53 14.00 -2.11 1.39
N GLY A 54 14.11 -2.84 2.51
CA GLY A 54 15.36 -3.00 3.25
C GLY A 54 15.83 -1.73 3.98
N GLN A 55 14.97 -0.71 4.09
CA GLN A 55 15.20 0.47 4.92
C GLN A 55 14.68 0.24 6.34
N VAL A 56 15.33 0.80 7.36
CA VAL A 56 14.90 0.70 8.76
C VAL A 56 14.66 2.10 9.35
N PRO A 57 13.46 2.40 9.89
CA PRO A 57 12.27 1.56 9.83
C PRO A 57 11.73 1.44 8.40
N GLU A 58 11.09 0.31 8.10
CA GLU A 58 10.47 0.10 6.80
C GLU A 58 9.34 1.13 6.59
N PRO A 59 9.15 1.65 5.37
CA PRO A 59 8.06 2.57 5.07
C PRO A 59 6.69 1.89 5.26
N ILE A 60 5.78 2.58 5.94
CA ILE A 60 4.38 2.18 6.13
C ILE A 60 3.50 3.21 5.43
N ILE A 61 2.51 2.74 4.69
CA ILE A 61 1.53 3.55 3.97
C ILE A 61 0.15 3.26 4.57
N SER A 62 -0.53 4.24 5.14
CA SER A 62 -1.84 4.03 5.78
C SER A 62 -2.81 5.19 5.55
N GLY A 63 -4.10 4.95 5.80
CA GLY A 63 -5.15 5.96 5.82
C GLY A 63 -5.15 6.92 4.62
N ASP A 64 -5.02 8.21 4.89
CA ASP A 64 -5.03 9.26 3.86
C ASP A 64 -3.85 9.16 2.88
N GLU A 65 -2.69 8.65 3.30
CA GLU A 65 -1.54 8.46 2.42
C GLU A 65 -1.80 7.33 1.42
N LEU A 66 -2.40 6.24 1.87
CA LEU A 66 -2.84 5.14 1.02
C LEU A 66 -3.93 5.61 0.03
N ALA A 67 -4.90 6.38 0.51
CA ALA A 67 -5.95 6.95 -0.33
C ALA A 67 -5.38 7.90 -1.41
N ALA A 68 -4.42 8.75 -1.04
CA ALA A 68 -3.74 9.66 -1.96
C ALA A 68 -2.94 8.90 -3.03
N LEU A 69 -2.21 7.84 -2.65
CA LEU A 69 -1.44 7.01 -3.59
C LEU A 69 -2.35 6.26 -4.59
N ILE A 70 -3.44 5.68 -4.12
CA ILE A 70 -4.45 5.04 -4.98
C ILE A 70 -5.06 6.07 -5.95
N LYS A 71 -5.33 7.30 -5.48
CA LYS A 71 -5.86 8.39 -6.30
C LYS A 71 -4.82 8.94 -7.30
N ALA A 72 -3.55 8.99 -6.94
CA ALA A 72 -2.46 9.46 -7.80
C ALA A 72 -2.16 8.48 -8.94
N LYS A 73 -2.12 7.16 -8.67
CA LYS A 73 -2.04 6.12 -9.71
C LYS A 73 -3.21 6.19 -10.71
N ARG A 74 -4.35 6.77 -10.31
CA ARG A 74 -5.51 7.02 -11.18
C ARG A 74 -5.27 8.13 -12.22
N ARG A 75 -4.31 9.03 -11.99
CA ARG A 75 -3.97 10.15 -12.91
C ARG A 75 -2.85 9.83 -13.91
N ASN A 76 -2.00 8.83 -13.65
CA ASN A 76 -0.92 8.40 -14.56
C ASN A 76 -1.37 7.32 -15.58
N LEU A 77 -2.67 7.20 -15.85
CA LEU A 77 -3.26 6.22 -16.77
C LEU A 77 -4.02 6.89 -17.94
N ILE A 78 -3.70 8.15 -18.26
CA ILE A 78 -4.23 8.86 -19.42
C ILE A 78 -3.06 9.35 -20.26
#